data_AF-A0A0B1T4E4-F1
#
_entry.id   AF-A0A0B1T4E4-F1
#
_cell.length_a   1.000
_cell.length_b   1.000
_cell.length_c   1.000
_cell.angle_alpha   90.00
_cell.angle_beta   90.00
_cell.angle_gamma   90.00
#
_symmetry.space_group_name_H-M   'P 1'
#
loop_
_entity.id
_entity.type
_entity.pdbx_description
1 polymer ?
#
loop_
_entity_poly.entity_id
_entity_poly.type
_entity_poly.pdbx_seq_one_letter_code
_entity_poly.pdbx_strand_id
1 'polypeptide(L)'
;MGWPSYVVPVVGSALVSTLAFFMGVMGYSYFWILIIIALSVTKSYLWKKREKRLLGLRATATRERDVIMAQLQDLPAWVQFPDTERVEWMNKVIHQLWPYIGEYARVFMTDFIIPQVKAQMPSMFKNFKFTKMDMGDIPCRVGGIKVYTTNVGRDRIIVDMDVAYAGDADFTVSCCGFTGGMNNLQFSGKLRAVLKPLLPYPPMVGGVSGSFLEMPVSLYPEIFWFKEM
;
A
#
# COMPACT_ATOMS: atom_id res chain seq x y z
N MET A 1 6.23 5.08 -38.54
CA MET A 1 5.11 5.93 -39.01
C MET A 1 3.89 5.05 -39.21
N GLY A 2 3.02 4.94 -38.20
CA GLY A 2 1.75 4.22 -38.32
C GLY A 2 0.73 5.12 -38.99
N TRP A 3 0.04 4.62 -40.03
CA TRP A 3 -1.03 5.38 -40.66
C TRP A 3 -2.13 5.68 -39.63
N PRO A 4 -2.66 6.91 -39.59
CA PRO A 4 -3.72 7.25 -38.65
C PRO A 4 -4.96 6.35 -38.86
N SER A 5 -5.55 5.88 -37.76
CA SER A 5 -6.63 4.88 -37.75
C SER A 5 -7.89 5.29 -38.54
N TYR A 6 -8.04 6.58 -38.84
CA TYR A 6 -9.12 7.14 -39.65
C TYR A 6 -8.90 7.00 -41.15
N VAL A 7 -7.67 6.75 -41.62
CA VAL A 7 -7.36 6.71 -43.06
C VAL A 7 -7.96 5.46 -43.72
N VAL A 8 -7.89 4.30 -43.05
CA VAL A 8 -8.42 3.03 -43.57
C VAL A 8 -9.94 3.07 -43.85
N PRO A 9 -10.80 3.55 -42.93
CA PRO A 9 -12.22 3.65 -43.21
C PRO A 9 -12.55 4.73 -44.25
N VAL A 10 -11.83 5.85 -44.27
CA VAL A 10 -12.06 6.95 -45.23
C VAL A 10 -11.70 6.54 -46.66
N VAL A 11 -10.53 5.90 -46.84
CA VAL A 11 -10.10 5.38 -48.14
C VAL A 11 -11.04 4.24 -48.61
N GLY A 12 -11.48 3.39 -47.69
CA GLY A 12 -12.48 2.36 -47.99
C GLY A 12 -13.83 2.93 -48.44
N SER A 13 -14.33 3.99 -47.79
CA SER A 13 -15.56 4.66 -48.24
C SER A 13 -15.40 5.37 -49.58
N ALA A 14 -14.24 6.02 -49.82
CA ALA A 14 -13.97 6.71 -51.07
C ALA A 14 -13.92 5.73 -52.26
N LEU A 15 -13.28 4.58 -52.10
CA LEU A 15 -13.22 3.53 -53.12
C LEU A 15 -14.61 2.98 -53.47
N VAL A 16 -15.45 2.73 -52.46
CA VAL A 16 -16.83 2.25 -52.66
C VAL A 16 -17.67 3.31 -53.40
N SER A 17 -17.50 4.59 -53.07
CA SER A 17 -18.18 5.69 -53.77
C SER A 17 -17.72 5.84 -55.22
N THR A 18 -16.43 5.71 -55.51
CA THR A 18 -15.90 5.78 -56.88
C THR A 18 -16.33 4.59 -57.74
N LEU A 19 -16.40 3.38 -57.17
CA LEU A 19 -16.89 2.18 -57.88
C LEU A 19 -18.39 2.25 -58.17
N ALA A 20 -19.18 2.77 -57.23
CA ALA A 20 -20.62 2.99 -57.45
C ALA A 20 -20.87 4.02 -58.55
N PHE A 21 -20.07 5.09 -58.62
CA PHE A 21 -20.14 6.10 -59.68
C PHE A 21 -19.77 5.52 -61.05
N PHE A 22 -18.68 4.75 -61.15
CA PHE A 22 -18.24 4.13 -62.39
C PHE A 22 -19.26 3.11 -62.94
N MET A 23 -19.91 2.34 -62.07
CA MET A 23 -20.98 1.41 -62.49
C MET A 23 -22.23 2.13 -62.98
N GLY A 24 -22.56 3.31 -62.43
CA GLY A 24 -23.68 4.12 -62.90
C GLY A 24 -23.47 4.67 -64.31
N VAL A 25 -22.24 5.07 -64.65
CA VAL A 25 -21.88 5.57 -66.00
C VAL A 25 -21.92 4.47 -67.06
N MET A 26 -21.70 3.20 -66.68
CA MET A 26 -21.76 2.04 -67.57
C MET A 26 -23.19 1.55 -67.88
N GLY A 27 -24.23 2.24 -67.40
CA GLY A 27 -25.63 1.90 -67.72
C GLY A 27 -26.20 0.68 -66.98
N TYR A 28 -25.54 0.19 -65.93
CA TYR A 28 -26.07 -0.88 -65.10
C TYR A 28 -27.27 -0.40 -64.26
N SER A 29 -28.28 -1.26 -64.12
CA SER A 29 -29.55 -0.95 -63.45
C SER A 29 -29.36 -0.41 -62.02
N TYR A 30 -30.13 0.64 -61.66
CA TYR A 30 -30.14 1.34 -60.36
C TYR A 30 -30.22 0.42 -59.14
N PHE A 31 -30.72 -0.79 -59.32
CA PHE A 31 -30.82 -1.84 -58.31
C PHE A 31 -29.47 -2.16 -57.62
N TRP A 32 -28.36 -2.22 -58.37
CA TRP A 32 -27.04 -2.56 -57.81
C TRP A 32 -26.46 -1.46 -56.91
N ILE A 33 -26.76 -0.20 -57.22
CA ILE A 33 -26.31 0.94 -56.41
C ILE A 33 -27.02 0.93 -55.05
N LEU A 34 -28.32 0.64 -55.02
CA LEU A 34 -29.09 0.52 -53.78
C LEU A 34 -28.56 -0.58 -52.86
N ILE A 35 -28.16 -1.72 -53.42
CA ILE A 35 -27.57 -2.83 -52.65
C ILE A 35 -26.25 -2.41 -51.98
N ILE A 36 -25.37 -1.71 -52.69
CA ILE A 36 -24.08 -1.26 -52.14
C ILE A 36 -24.29 -0.27 -50.99
N ILE A 37 -25.22 0.67 -51.15
CA ILE A 37 -25.55 1.64 -50.10
C ILE A 37 -26.12 0.91 -48.88
N ALA A 38 -27.06 -0.01 -49.08
CA ALA A 38 -27.67 -0.78 -47.99
C ALA A 38 -26.63 -1.61 -47.22
N LEU A 39 -25.68 -2.26 -47.93
CA LEU A 39 -24.59 -3.02 -47.32
C LEU A 39 -23.59 -2.13 -46.55
N SER A 40 -23.30 -0.94 -47.06
CA SER A 40 -22.41 0.03 -46.39
C SER A 40 -23.01 0.56 -45.08
N VAL A 41 -24.31 0.89 -45.09
CA VAL A 41 -25.04 1.37 -43.91
C VAL A 41 -25.17 0.28 -42.85
N THR A 42 -25.53 -0.95 -43.25
CA THR A 42 -25.62 -2.08 -42.30
C THR A 42 -24.26 -2.42 -41.70
N LYS A 43 -23.19 -2.44 -42.49
CA LYS A 43 -21.83 -2.69 -41.98
C LYS A 43 -21.38 -1.63 -40.98
N SER A 44 -21.60 -0.35 -41.29
CA SER A 44 -21.21 0.76 -40.41
C SER A 44 -22.02 0.80 -39.11
N TYR A 45 -23.32 0.47 -39.17
CA TYR A 45 -24.16 0.31 -37.97
C TYR A 45 -23.67 -0.85 -37.08
N LEU A 46 -23.35 -2.01 -37.67
CA LEU A 46 -22.85 -3.17 -36.93
C LEU A 46 -21.47 -2.92 -36.31
N TRP A 47 -20.58 -2.20 -36.99
CA TRP A 47 -19.26 -1.83 -36.47
C TRP A 47 -19.36 -0.89 -35.26
N LYS A 48 -20.14 0.19 -35.34
CA LYS A 48 -20.37 1.08 -34.19
C LYS A 48 -20.99 0.35 -32.99
N LYS A 49 -21.88 -0.63 -33.23
CA LYS A 49 -22.47 -1.46 -32.16
C LYS A 49 -21.46 -2.41 -31.52
N ARG A 50 -20.55 -3.00 -32.30
CA ARG A 50 -19.47 -3.86 -31.79
C ARG A 50 -18.47 -3.08 -30.94
N GLU A 51 -18.13 -1.87 -31.35
CA GLU A 51 -17.15 -1.03 -30.64
C GLU A 51 -17.62 -0.64 -29.24
N LYS A 52 -18.90 -0.24 -29.10
CA LYS A 52 -19.51 0.04 -27.78
C LYS A 52 -19.55 -1.19 -26.88
N ARG A 53 -19.86 -2.37 -27.43
CA ARG A 53 -19.84 -3.64 -26.68
C ARG A 53 -18.42 -3.98 -26.22
N LEU A 54 -17.42 -3.79 -27.09
CA LEU A 54 -16.02 -4.05 -26.77
C LEU A 54 -15.50 -3.11 -25.69
N LEU A 55 -15.86 -1.83 -25.73
CA LEU A 55 -15.53 -0.86 -24.68
C LEU A 55 -16.21 -1.21 -23.36
N GLY A 56 -17.49 -1.61 -23.37
CA GLY A 56 -18.19 -2.10 -22.18
C GLY A 56 -17.52 -3.32 -21.56
N LEU A 57 -17.17 -4.32 -22.37
CA LEU A 57 -16.45 -5.52 -21.91
C LEU A 57 -15.07 -5.18 -21.33
N ARG A 58 -14.31 -4.27 -21.97
CA ARG A 58 -13.01 -3.80 -21.45
C ARG A 58 -13.17 -3.09 -20.11
N ALA A 59 -14.18 -2.24 -19.96
CA ALA A 59 -14.46 -1.52 -18.72
C ALA A 59 -14.88 -2.47 -17.58
N THR A 60 -15.65 -3.52 -17.88
CA THR A 60 -15.97 -4.55 -16.89
C THR A 60 -14.73 -5.35 -16.50
N ALA A 61 -13.91 -5.75 -17.47
CA ALA A 61 -12.69 -6.50 -17.22
C ALA A 61 -11.66 -5.70 -16.38
N THR A 62 -11.51 -4.39 -16.60
CA THR A 62 -10.65 -3.54 -15.76
C THR A 62 -11.21 -3.41 -14.35
N ARG A 63 -12.53 -3.22 -14.22
CA ARG A 63 -13.19 -3.14 -12.91
C ARG A 63 -13.04 -4.42 -12.10
N GLU A 64 -13.19 -5.59 -12.72
CA GLU A 64 -12.96 -6.89 -12.08
C GLU A 64 -11.51 -7.02 -11.61
N ARG A 65 -10.54 -6.59 -12.44
CA ARG A 65 -9.12 -6.59 -12.05
C ARG A 65 -8.85 -5.68 -10.86
N ASP A 66 -9.41 -4.47 -10.85
CA ASP A 66 -9.20 -3.51 -9.76
C ASP A 66 -9.80 -4.02 -8.44
N VAL A 67 -10.98 -4.65 -8.50
CA VAL A 67 -11.63 -5.28 -7.32
C VAL A 67 -10.82 -6.47 -6.82
N ILE A 68 -10.30 -7.32 -7.72
CA ILE A 68 -9.45 -8.46 -7.32
C ILE A 68 -8.14 -7.96 -6.71
N MET A 69 -7.53 -6.91 -7.26
CA MET A 69 -6.28 -6.33 -6.72
C MET A 69 -6.50 -5.67 -5.35
N ALA A 70 -7.65 -5.01 -5.14
CA ALA A 70 -8.02 -4.50 -3.83
C ALA A 70 -8.23 -5.62 -2.81
N GLN A 71 -8.98 -6.67 -3.18
CA GLN A 71 -9.20 -7.84 -2.33
C GLN A 71 -7.90 -8.59 -2.01
N LEU A 72 -6.94 -8.61 -2.95
CA LEU A 72 -5.64 -9.24 -2.74
C LEU A 72 -4.83 -8.52 -1.67
N GLN A 73 -4.91 -7.19 -1.53
CA GLN A 73 -4.15 -6.42 -0.53
C GLN A 73 -4.51 -6.77 0.92
N ASP A 74 -5.72 -7.25 1.17
CA ASP A 74 -6.21 -7.63 2.50
C ASP A 74 -5.82 -9.05 2.94
N LEU A 75 -5.15 -9.84 2.07
CA LEU A 75 -4.62 -11.15 2.49
C LEU A 75 -3.36 -10.99 3.34
N PRO A 76 -3.20 -11.77 4.41
CA PRO A 76 -2.01 -11.69 5.25
C PRO A 76 -0.76 -12.08 4.44
N ALA A 77 0.38 -11.49 4.80
CA ALA A 77 1.61 -11.55 4.00
C ALA A 77 2.11 -12.98 3.70
N TRP A 78 1.76 -13.95 4.53
CA TRP A 78 2.09 -15.38 4.34
C TRP A 78 1.23 -16.09 3.28
N VAL A 79 0.09 -15.52 2.88
CA VAL A 79 -0.71 -16.01 1.72
C VAL A 79 -0.34 -15.25 0.45
N GLN A 80 -0.04 -13.95 0.56
CA GLN A 80 0.41 -13.14 -0.58
C GLN A 80 1.82 -13.53 -1.05
N PHE A 81 2.67 -13.99 -0.14
CA PHE A 81 4.06 -14.35 -0.43
C PHE A 81 4.44 -15.64 0.33
N PRO A 82 4.66 -16.76 -0.38
CA PRO A 82 5.08 -18.03 0.23
C PRO A 82 6.46 -17.95 0.89
N ASP A 83 7.22 -16.88 0.62
CA ASP A 83 8.56 -16.61 1.18
C ASP A 83 8.52 -15.92 2.56
N THR A 84 7.34 -15.58 3.08
CA THR A 84 7.22 -14.98 4.42
C THR A 84 7.27 -16.10 5.45
N GLU A 85 8.43 -16.25 6.10
CA GLU A 85 8.61 -17.29 7.11
C GLU A 85 7.90 -16.90 8.42
N ARG A 86 7.20 -17.85 9.02
CA ARG A 86 6.65 -17.71 10.38
C ARG A 86 7.79 -17.87 11.37
N VAL A 87 8.05 -16.82 12.15
CA VAL A 87 9.25 -16.77 13.01
C VAL A 87 8.87 -16.93 14.48
N GLU A 88 8.35 -18.11 14.82
CA GLU A 88 7.87 -18.41 16.17
C GLU A 88 9.00 -18.38 17.22
N TRP A 89 10.22 -18.73 16.85
CA TRP A 89 11.37 -18.66 17.75
C TRP A 89 11.69 -17.21 18.15
N MET A 90 11.54 -16.26 17.23
CA MET A 90 11.81 -14.85 17.50
C MET A 90 10.78 -14.26 18.47
N ASN A 91 9.53 -14.68 18.35
CA ASN A 91 8.49 -14.33 19.33
C ASN A 91 8.84 -14.85 20.75
N LYS A 92 9.45 -16.04 20.87
CA LYS A 92 9.93 -16.55 22.18
C LYS A 92 11.08 -15.70 22.72
N VAL A 93 12.00 -15.28 21.87
CA VAL A 93 13.12 -14.39 22.27
C VAL A 93 12.59 -13.04 22.74
N ILE A 94 11.67 -12.42 21.99
CA ILE A 94 11.05 -11.15 22.37
C ILE A 94 10.32 -11.28 23.70
N HIS A 95 9.58 -12.37 23.91
CA HIS A 95 8.90 -12.63 25.19
C HIS A 95 9.90 -12.68 26.37
N GLN A 96 11.06 -13.32 26.19
CA GLN A 96 12.09 -13.38 27.23
C GLN A 96 12.76 -12.02 27.48
N LEU A 97 12.90 -11.20 26.44
CA LEU A 97 13.53 -9.88 26.52
C LEU A 97 12.56 -8.78 26.96
N TRP A 98 11.26 -9.01 26.86
CA TRP A 98 10.21 -8.03 27.13
C TRP A 98 10.36 -7.24 28.45
N PRO A 99 10.63 -7.87 29.61
CA PRO A 99 10.80 -7.11 30.86
C PRO A 99 11.99 -6.12 30.79
N TYR A 100 13.07 -6.49 30.11
CA TYR A 100 14.22 -5.61 29.92
C TYR A 100 13.94 -4.50 28.89
N ILE A 101 13.15 -4.81 27.86
CA ILE A 101 12.69 -3.82 26.88
C ILE A 101 11.81 -2.78 27.56
N GLY A 102 10.87 -3.19 28.42
CA GLY A 102 10.00 -2.28 29.17
C GLY A 102 10.80 -1.32 30.07
N GLU A 103 11.81 -1.84 30.77
CA GLU A 103 12.70 -1.03 31.61
C GLU A 103 13.48 0.00 30.78
N TYR A 104 14.11 -0.45 29.68
CA TYR A 104 14.85 0.42 28.79
C TYR A 104 13.96 1.45 28.10
N ALA A 105 12.75 1.06 27.69
CA ALA A 105 11.80 1.95 27.07
C ALA A 105 11.42 3.11 27.99
N ARG A 106 11.32 2.88 29.31
CA ARG A 106 11.08 3.95 30.27
C ARG A 106 12.17 5.01 30.28
N VAL A 107 13.43 4.56 30.28
CA VAL A 107 14.60 5.43 30.19
C VAL A 107 14.62 6.16 28.85
N PHE A 108 14.41 5.42 27.75
CA PHE A 108 14.37 5.98 26.40
C PHE A 108 13.31 7.06 26.23
N MET A 109 12.08 6.82 26.70
CA MET A 109 11.01 7.80 26.64
C MET A 109 11.32 9.04 27.48
N THR A 110 11.90 8.86 28.66
CA THR A 110 12.23 9.97 29.56
C THR A 110 13.37 10.83 29.02
N ASP A 111 14.43 10.19 28.51
CA ASP A 111 15.67 10.87 28.14
C ASP A 111 15.64 11.39 26.70
N PHE A 112 14.93 10.73 25.78
CA PHE A 112 14.90 11.10 24.37
C PHE A 112 13.55 11.65 23.91
N ILE A 113 12.44 11.00 24.27
CA ILE A 113 11.11 11.40 23.75
C ILE A 113 10.59 12.65 24.45
N ILE A 114 10.64 12.73 25.78
CA ILE A 114 10.17 13.92 26.53
C ILE A 114 10.87 15.20 26.03
N PRO A 115 12.21 15.25 25.87
CA PRO A 115 12.87 16.46 25.40
C PRO A 115 12.48 16.84 23.98
N GLN A 116 12.33 15.87 23.08
CA GLN A 116 11.88 16.13 21.70
C GLN A 116 10.46 16.68 21.66
N VAL A 117 9.55 16.10 22.43
CA VAL A 117 8.17 16.57 22.57
C VAL A 117 8.13 17.99 23.13
N LYS A 118 8.90 18.26 24.20
CA LYS A 118 9.01 19.61 24.79
C LYS A 118 9.60 20.64 23.83
N ALA A 119 10.51 20.23 22.94
CA ALA A 119 11.10 21.11 21.94
C ALA A 119 10.09 21.53 20.86
N GLN A 120 9.15 20.65 20.52
CA GLN A 120 8.10 20.92 19.54
C GLN A 120 6.85 21.58 20.14
N MET A 121 6.65 21.50 21.47
CA MET A 121 5.49 22.06 22.14
C MET A 121 5.58 23.60 22.34
N PRO A 122 4.44 24.32 22.28
CA PRO A 122 4.36 25.74 22.62
C PRO A 122 4.79 25.99 24.07
N SER A 123 5.27 27.21 24.37
CA SER A 123 5.75 27.62 25.70
C SER A 123 4.79 27.30 26.85
N MET A 124 3.49 27.34 26.60
CA MET A 124 2.45 27.04 27.58
C MET A 124 2.37 25.55 27.98
N PHE A 125 2.86 24.61 27.17
CA PHE A 125 2.78 23.15 27.41
C PHE A 125 4.13 22.51 27.75
N LYS A 126 5.14 23.32 28.10
CA LYS A 126 6.50 22.83 28.42
C LYS A 126 6.59 21.99 29.71
N ASN A 127 5.55 22.04 30.55
CA ASN A 127 5.44 21.25 31.78
C ASN A 127 4.95 19.81 31.54
N PHE A 128 5.10 19.28 30.33
CA PHE A 128 4.81 17.89 30.00
C PHE A 128 5.68 16.93 30.83
N LYS A 129 5.05 16.00 31.54
CA LYS A 129 5.72 14.91 32.25
C LYS A 129 4.91 13.63 32.14
N PHE A 130 5.60 12.50 32.06
CA PHE A 130 4.97 11.20 32.25
C PHE A 130 4.87 10.91 33.75
N THR A 131 3.67 10.59 34.22
CA THR A 131 3.38 10.24 35.62
C THR A 131 3.49 8.73 35.82
N LYS A 132 3.00 7.96 34.85
CA LYS A 132 3.09 6.49 34.81
C LYS A 132 3.43 6.07 33.41
N MET A 133 4.35 5.10 33.30
CA MET A 133 4.82 4.61 32.01
C MET A 133 5.08 3.12 32.16
N ASP A 134 4.12 2.35 31.65
CA ASP A 134 4.15 0.90 31.65
C ASP A 134 3.87 0.40 30.24
N MET A 135 4.76 -0.43 29.72
CA MET A 135 4.52 -1.08 28.44
C MET A 135 3.53 -2.23 28.57
N GLY A 136 3.23 -2.73 29.77
CA GLY A 136 2.38 -3.90 29.96
C GLY A 136 3.13 -5.21 29.77
N ASP A 137 2.47 -6.31 30.11
CA ASP A 137 3.08 -7.65 30.16
C ASP A 137 3.01 -8.40 28.83
N ILE A 138 2.16 -7.93 27.90
CA ILE A 138 1.95 -8.59 26.61
C ILE A 138 3.00 -8.11 25.59
N PRO A 139 3.90 -8.99 25.13
CA PRO A 139 4.94 -8.60 24.19
C PRO A 139 4.44 -8.37 22.77
N CYS A 140 5.21 -7.58 22.04
CA CYS A 140 5.03 -7.42 20.61
C CYS A 140 5.25 -8.75 19.85
N ARG A 141 4.41 -9.00 18.84
CA ARG A 141 4.46 -10.20 18.01
C ARG A 141 4.94 -9.85 16.61
N VAL A 142 5.80 -10.71 16.07
CA VAL A 142 6.20 -10.66 14.68
C VAL A 142 5.43 -11.74 13.91
N GLY A 143 4.62 -11.28 12.96
CA GLY A 143 3.77 -12.13 12.12
C GLY A 143 4.57 -12.88 11.06
N GLY A 144 5.56 -12.21 10.48
CA GLY A 144 6.43 -12.80 9.46
C GLY A 144 7.63 -11.94 9.12
N ILE A 145 8.67 -12.58 8.58
CA ILE A 145 9.89 -11.91 8.14
C ILE A 145 10.12 -12.20 6.66
N LYS A 146 10.53 -11.17 5.92
CA LYS A 146 10.96 -11.27 4.53
C LYS A 146 12.32 -10.63 4.37
N VAL A 147 13.30 -11.41 3.96
CA VAL A 147 14.65 -10.93 3.63
C VAL A 147 14.75 -10.74 2.13
N TYR A 148 15.15 -9.55 1.70
CA TYR A 148 15.35 -9.27 0.28
C TYR A 148 16.76 -9.71 -0.14
N THR A 149 16.83 -10.60 -1.13
CA THR A 149 18.09 -11.10 -1.72
C THR A 149 18.25 -10.68 -3.19
N THR A 150 17.14 -10.50 -3.91
CA THR A 150 17.11 -10.08 -5.31
C THR A 150 17.13 -8.56 -5.43
N ASN A 151 17.89 -8.02 -6.39
CA ASN A 151 17.97 -6.57 -6.71
C ASN A 151 18.48 -5.65 -5.58
N VAL A 152 19.13 -6.21 -4.55
CA VAL A 152 19.84 -5.45 -3.51
C VAL A 152 21.35 -5.50 -3.75
N GLY A 153 22.01 -4.38 -3.48
CA GLY A 153 23.48 -4.31 -3.52
C GLY A 153 24.09 -5.21 -2.44
N ARG A 154 25.26 -5.81 -2.72
CA ARG A 154 25.98 -6.67 -1.77
C ARG A 154 26.49 -5.93 -0.52
N ASP A 155 26.28 -4.62 -0.43
CA ASP A 155 26.71 -3.73 0.64
C ASP A 155 25.66 -3.51 1.74
N ARG A 156 24.46 -4.10 1.58
CA ARG A 156 23.33 -3.93 2.51
C ARG A 156 22.48 -5.18 2.62
N ILE A 157 21.87 -5.37 3.79
CA ILE A 157 20.82 -6.36 4.03
C ILE A 157 19.54 -5.61 4.34
N ILE A 158 18.44 -5.94 3.65
CA ILE A 158 17.13 -5.37 3.89
C ILE A 158 16.21 -6.48 4.39
N VAL A 159 15.61 -6.26 5.55
CA VAL A 159 14.69 -7.18 6.20
C VAL A 159 13.40 -6.45 6.49
N ASP A 160 12.28 -6.94 5.96
CA ASP A 160 10.96 -6.44 6.30
C ASP A 160 10.31 -7.42 7.28
N MET A 161 9.74 -6.87 8.36
CA MET A 161 9.09 -7.60 9.44
C MET A 161 7.69 -7.06 9.62
N ASP A 162 6.71 -7.95 9.68
CA ASP A 162 5.34 -7.59 10.03
C ASP A 162 5.19 -7.62 11.55
N VAL A 163 4.97 -6.46 12.16
CA VAL A 163 5.04 -6.26 13.61
C VAL A 163 3.67 -5.82 14.10
N ALA A 164 3.11 -6.57 15.04
CA ALA A 164 1.84 -6.29 15.67
C ALA A 164 1.99 -6.24 17.18
N TYR A 165 1.48 -5.17 17.77
CA TYR A 165 1.44 -4.95 19.20
C TYR A 165 -0.02 -4.78 19.63
N ALA A 166 -0.45 -5.61 20.57
CA ALA A 166 -1.78 -5.52 21.16
C ALA A 166 -1.64 -5.75 22.67
N GLY A 167 -0.95 -4.82 23.32
CA GLY A 167 -0.61 -4.92 24.73
C GLY A 167 -1.39 -3.96 25.61
N ASP A 168 -1.42 -4.29 26.88
CA ASP A 168 -2.05 -3.57 27.99
C ASP A 168 -1.20 -2.38 28.49
N ALA A 169 -0.50 -1.72 27.57
CA ALA A 169 0.33 -0.58 27.90
C ALA A 169 -0.51 0.55 28.53
N ASP A 170 0.00 1.13 29.61
CA ASP A 170 -0.60 2.23 30.36
C ASP A 170 0.39 3.39 30.42
N PHE A 171 0.05 4.45 29.70
CA PHE A 171 0.78 5.70 29.69
C PHE A 171 -0.08 6.80 30.29
N THR A 172 0.30 7.28 31.47
CA THR A 172 -0.32 8.45 32.08
C THR A 172 0.60 9.65 31.92
N VAL A 173 0.10 10.68 31.25
CA VAL A 173 0.76 11.97 31.02
C VAL A 173 0.08 13.03 31.86
N SER A 174 0.85 13.97 32.40
CA SER A 174 0.32 15.22 32.91
C SER A 174 0.98 16.41 32.22
N CYS A 175 0.14 17.39 31.86
CA CYS A 175 0.58 18.64 31.25
C CYS A 175 -0.29 19.77 31.79
N CYS A 176 0.35 20.76 32.41
CA CYS A 176 -0.29 22.02 32.84
C CYS A 176 -1.58 21.85 33.67
N GLY A 177 -1.58 20.89 34.60
CA GLY A 177 -2.73 20.62 35.47
C GLY A 177 -3.77 19.66 34.90
N PHE A 178 -3.64 19.27 33.63
CA PHE A 178 -4.46 18.22 33.02
C PHE A 178 -3.72 16.89 33.04
N THR A 179 -4.42 15.83 33.46
CA THR A 179 -3.94 14.46 33.40
C THR A 179 -4.68 13.74 32.28
N GLY A 180 -3.93 13.18 31.33
CA GLY A 180 -4.45 12.38 30.24
C GLY A 180 -3.80 11.00 30.25
N GLY A 181 -4.60 9.96 30.04
CA GLY A 181 -4.15 8.57 29.99
C GLY A 181 -4.33 7.99 28.60
N MET A 182 -3.44 7.06 28.24
CA MET A 182 -3.57 6.20 27.08
C MET A 182 -3.40 4.75 27.52
N ASN A 183 -4.47 3.97 27.40
CA ASN A 183 -4.50 2.57 27.78
C ASN A 183 -4.69 1.69 26.54
N ASN A 184 -4.24 0.44 26.63
CA ASN A 184 -4.44 -0.60 25.62
C ASN A 184 -3.93 -0.17 24.24
N LEU A 185 -2.64 0.17 24.18
CA LEU A 185 -2.02 0.57 22.93
C LEU A 185 -2.01 -0.61 21.94
N GLN A 186 -2.65 -0.41 20.79
CA GLN A 186 -2.66 -1.37 19.70
C GLN A 186 -2.09 -0.74 18.44
N PHE A 187 -1.05 -1.34 17.87
CA PHE A 187 -0.53 -0.92 16.58
C PHE A 187 -0.12 -2.12 15.74
N SER A 188 -0.28 -1.99 14.43
CA SER A 188 0.19 -2.97 13.46
C SER A 188 0.89 -2.25 12.31
N GLY A 189 2.02 -2.78 11.85
CA GLY A 189 2.75 -2.17 10.75
C GLY A 189 3.94 -3.00 10.27
N LYS A 190 4.35 -2.71 9.04
CA LYS A 190 5.53 -3.32 8.41
C LYS A 190 6.78 -2.50 8.72
N LEU A 191 7.69 -3.08 9.50
CA LEU A 191 8.97 -2.50 9.88
C LEU A 191 10.07 -3.01 8.94
N ARG A 192 10.82 -2.10 8.31
CA ARG A 192 12.02 -2.40 7.53
C ARG A 192 13.27 -2.08 8.32
N ALA A 193 14.11 -3.09 8.50
CA ALA A 193 15.45 -2.96 9.00
C ALA A 193 16.45 -3.00 7.83
N VAL A 194 17.30 -2.00 7.75
CA VAL A 194 18.40 -1.90 6.77
C VAL A 194 19.72 -1.93 7.51
N LEU A 195 20.55 -2.92 7.19
CA LEU A 195 21.88 -3.08 7.74
C LEU A 195 22.89 -2.52 6.73
N LYS A 196 23.58 -1.43 7.08
CA LYS A 196 24.57 -0.75 6.23
C LYS A 196 25.55 0.07 7.08
N PRO A 197 26.86 0.12 6.72
CA PRO A 197 27.53 -0.67 5.69
C PRO A 197 27.80 -2.10 6.17
N LEU A 198 27.85 -3.06 5.25
CA LEU A 198 28.40 -4.37 5.54
C LEU A 198 29.93 -4.30 5.53
N LEU A 199 30.55 -4.80 6.58
CA LEU A 199 31.99 -4.78 6.80
C LEU A 199 32.58 -6.18 6.57
N PRO A 200 33.80 -6.28 6.02
CA PRO A 200 34.46 -7.57 5.82
C PRO A 200 35.07 -8.15 7.11
N TYR A 201 34.99 -7.42 8.24
CA TYR A 201 35.50 -7.82 9.55
C TYR A 201 34.37 -7.84 10.59
N PRO A 202 34.46 -8.65 11.66
CA PRO A 202 33.47 -8.70 12.73
C PRO A 202 33.23 -7.32 13.37
N PRO A 203 31.97 -6.91 13.66
CA PRO A 203 30.72 -7.68 13.65
C PRO A 203 30.02 -7.77 12.28
N MET A 204 30.71 -7.46 11.17
CA MET A 204 30.24 -7.50 9.77
C MET A 204 29.12 -6.51 9.41
N VAL A 205 28.55 -5.83 10.40
CA VAL A 205 27.51 -4.81 10.24
C VAL A 205 27.99 -3.53 10.92
N GLY A 206 28.12 -2.44 10.16
CA GLY A 206 28.52 -1.13 10.67
C GLY A 206 27.37 -0.33 11.30
N GLY A 207 26.12 -0.65 10.95
CA GLY A 207 24.95 0.04 11.49
C GLY A 207 23.64 -0.62 11.10
N VAL A 208 22.61 -0.38 11.91
CA VAL A 208 21.24 -0.84 11.70
C VAL A 208 20.32 0.37 11.69
N SER A 209 19.51 0.51 10.65
CA SER A 209 18.50 1.54 10.53
C SER A 209 17.12 0.90 10.42
N GLY A 210 16.22 1.24 11.33
CA GLY A 210 14.81 0.81 11.28
C GLY A 210 13.90 1.92 10.76
N SER A 211 12.97 1.59 9.87
CA SER A 211 11.95 2.51 9.34
C SER A 211 10.66 1.75 9.06
N PHE A 212 9.51 2.33 9.35
CA PHE A 212 8.23 1.78 8.89
C PHE A 212 8.05 2.05 7.40
N LEU A 213 7.59 1.05 6.63
CA LEU A 213 7.29 1.20 5.19
C LEU A 213 6.11 2.14 4.96
N GLU A 214 5.09 1.96 5.79
CA GLU A 214 3.81 2.64 5.73
C GLU A 214 3.49 3.14 7.13
N MET A 215 2.62 4.14 7.23
CA MET A 215 2.18 4.62 8.53
C MET A 215 1.52 3.46 9.28
N PRO A 216 2.01 3.11 10.49
CA PRO A 216 1.43 1.99 11.23
C PRO A 216 -0.02 2.31 11.57
N VAL A 217 -0.88 1.30 11.47
CA VAL A 217 -2.29 1.41 11.82
C VAL A 217 -2.37 1.34 13.34
N SER A 218 -2.65 2.47 14.00
CA SER A 218 -3.04 2.44 15.40
C SER A 218 -4.53 2.12 15.47
N LEU A 219 -4.87 0.97 16.03
CA LEU A 219 -6.26 0.70 16.41
C LEU A 219 -6.52 1.52 17.67
N TYR A 220 -7.52 2.41 17.59
CA TYR A 220 -7.79 3.49 18.55
C TYR A 220 -7.35 3.15 19.99
N PRO A 221 -6.35 3.85 20.55
CA PRO A 221 -6.20 3.85 22.00
C PRO A 221 -7.47 4.47 22.60
N GLU A 222 -7.99 3.89 23.68
CA GLU A 222 -8.96 4.61 24.51
C GLU A 222 -8.23 5.79 25.16
N ILE A 223 -8.24 6.94 24.50
CA ILE A 223 -7.70 8.19 25.03
C ILE A 223 -8.72 8.70 26.03
N PHE A 224 -8.54 8.34 27.30
CA PHE A 224 -9.35 8.89 28.38
C PHE A 224 -8.86 10.30 28.69
N TRP A 225 -9.65 11.29 28.27
CA TRP A 225 -9.65 12.60 28.90
C TRP A 225 -10.66 12.57 30.05
N PHE A 226 -10.16 12.78 31.27
CA PHE A 226 -10.90 12.78 32.54
C PHE A 226 -11.53 11.45 32.98
N LYS A 227 -10.83 10.76 33.90
CA LYS A 227 -11.49 10.07 35.00
C LYS A 227 -11.02 10.77 36.28
N GLU A 228 -11.99 11.31 37.02
CA GLU A 228 -11.89 11.96 38.35
C GLU A 228 -11.71 13.49 38.35
N MET A 229 -12.84 14.18 38.17
CA MET A 229 -13.30 15.20 39.13
C MET A 229 -14.49 14.62 39.89
#